data_AF-A0A382YPS7-F1
#
_entry.id   AF-A0A382YPS7-F1
#
_cell.length_a   1.000
_cell.length_b   1.000
_cell.length_c   1.000
_cell.angle_alpha   90.00
_cell.angle_beta   90.00
_cell.angle_gamma   90.00
#
_symmetry.space_group_name_H-M   'P 1'
#
loop_
_entity.id
_entity.type
_entity.pdbx_description
1 polymer ?
#
loop_
_entity_poly.entity_id
_entity_poly.type
_entity_poly.pdbx_seq_one_letter_code
_entity_poly.pdbx_strand_id
1 'polypeptide(L)'
;MDIFFDVRKVPGLRKKPSTSELIDWLKLLMADDIPDEILKDRDPSKAIPPLYGALIKNEQDVQLLERLAFMARREAANNPQ
;
A
#
# COMPACT_ATOMS: atom_id res chain seq x y z
N MET A 1 -0.53 -10.62 -4.43
CA MET A 1 -1.87 -10.10 -4.81
C MET A 1 -2.65 -9.57 -3.61
N ASP A 2 -2.50 -10.14 -2.42
CA ASP A 2 -3.26 -9.72 -1.23
C ASP A 2 -3.15 -8.23 -0.90
N ILE A 3 -1.98 -7.62 -1.10
CA ILE A 3 -1.74 -6.18 -0.94
C ILE A 3 -2.80 -5.34 -1.66
N PHE A 4 -3.09 -5.63 -2.93
CA PHE A 4 -4.08 -4.88 -3.70
C PHE A 4 -5.48 -4.98 -3.07
N PHE A 5 -5.85 -6.17 -2.61
CA PHE A 5 -7.15 -6.38 -1.97
C PHE A 5 -7.22 -5.73 -0.59
N ASP A 6 -6.11 -5.68 0.15
CA ASP A 6 -6.04 -5.06 1.46
C ASP A 6 -6.14 -3.53 1.35
N VAL A 7 -5.51 -2.92 0.35
CA VAL A 7 -5.69 -1.49 0.03
C VAL A 7 -7.16 -1.17 -0.24
N ARG A 8 -7.91 -2.05 -0.94
CA ARG A 8 -9.35 -1.85 -1.21
C ARG A 8 -10.25 -1.99 0.02
N LYS A 9 -9.75 -2.58 1.10
CA LYS A 9 -10.45 -2.72 2.39
C LYS A 9 -10.20 -1.54 3.32
N VAL A 10 -9.28 -0.63 2.99
CA VAL A 10 -8.99 0.56 3.80
C VAL A 10 -10.28 1.36 4.02
N PRO A 11 -10.70 1.55 5.29
CA PRO A 11 -11.91 2.30 5.59
C PRO A 11 -11.71 3.79 5.28
N GLY A 12 -12.76 4.45 4.78
CA GLY A 12 -12.72 5.88 4.46
C GLY A 12 -12.15 6.23 3.08
N LEU A 13 -11.65 5.23 2.34
CA LEU A 13 -11.19 5.42 0.97
C LEU A 13 -12.34 5.84 0.06
N ARG A 14 -12.21 6.99 -0.61
CA ARG A 14 -13.28 7.53 -1.47
C ARG A 14 -13.40 6.77 -2.78
N LYS A 15 -12.27 6.44 -3.40
CA LYS A 15 -12.23 5.62 -4.61
C LYS A 15 -11.36 4.38 -4.40
N LYS A 16 -11.96 3.21 -4.55
CA LYS A 16 -11.22 1.94 -4.55
C LYS A 16 -10.40 1.80 -5.84
N PRO A 17 -9.10 1.41 -5.77
CA PRO A 17 -8.29 1.18 -6.96
C PRO A 17 -8.91 0.08 -7.82
N SER A 18 -9.05 0.30 -9.12
CA SER A 18 -9.59 -0.65 -10.10
C SER A 18 -8.51 -1.58 -10.65
N THR A 19 -8.92 -2.51 -11.52
CA THR A 19 -8.00 -3.37 -12.27
C THR A 19 -7.02 -2.57 -13.14
N SER A 20 -7.42 -1.41 -13.66
CA SER A 20 -6.50 -0.54 -14.42
C SER A 20 -5.39 0.02 -13.53
N GLU A 21 -5.72 0.49 -12.34
CA GLU A 21 -4.72 0.94 -11.37
C GLU A 21 -3.81 -0.22 -10.90
N LEU A 22 -4.34 -1.43 -10.75
CA LEU A 22 -3.52 -2.63 -10.49
C LEU A 22 -2.50 -2.88 -11.60
N ILE A 23 -2.94 -2.82 -12.87
CA ILE A 23 -2.07 -3.06 -14.03
C ILE A 23 -0.99 -1.98 -14.12
N ASP A 24 -1.34 -0.71 -13.93
CA ASP A 24 -0.38 0.41 -13.91
C ASP A 24 0.66 0.20 -12.81
N TRP A 25 0.22 -0.21 -11.62
CA TRP A 25 1.11 -0.49 -10.50
C TRP A 25 2.08 -1.64 -10.81
N LEU A 26 1.59 -2.77 -11.35
CA LEU A 26 2.45 -3.90 -11.73
C LEU A 26 3.49 -3.50 -12.79
N LYS A 27 3.12 -2.66 -13.76
CA LYS A 27 4.07 -2.16 -14.78
C LYS A 27 5.19 -1.34 -14.15
N LEU A 28 4.88 -0.50 -13.16
CA LEU A 28 5.88 0.32 -12.48
C LEU A 28 6.81 -0.54 -11.61
N LEU A 29 6.27 -1.52 -10.88
CA LEU A 29 7.08 -2.46 -10.12
C LEU A 29 8.09 -3.21 -11.00
N MET A 30 7.64 -3.63 -12.19
CA MET A 30 8.50 -4.30 -13.18
C MET A 30 9.52 -3.34 -13.81
N ALA A 31 9.16 -2.08 -14.02
CA ALA A 31 10.06 -1.07 -14.59
C ALA A 31 11.17 -0.65 -13.63
N ASP A 32 10.87 -0.62 -12.33
CA ASP A 32 11.81 -0.28 -11.26
C ASP A 32 12.57 -1.50 -10.71
N ASP A 33 12.45 -2.67 -11.35
CA ASP A 33 13.05 -3.95 -10.94
C ASP A 33 12.81 -4.29 -9.45
N ILE A 34 11.62 -3.98 -8.94
CA ILE A 34 11.29 -4.20 -7.52
C ILE A 34 11.20 -5.71 -7.24
N PRO A 35 12.01 -6.26 -6.30
CA PRO A 35 11.97 -7.67 -5.96
C PRO A 35 10.60 -8.11 -5.43
N ASP A 36 10.16 -9.31 -5.82
CA ASP A 36 8.88 -9.86 -5.37
C ASP A 36 8.84 -10.13 -3.86
N GLU A 37 10.01 -10.32 -3.24
CA GLU A 37 10.17 -10.46 -1.79
C GLU A 37 9.61 -9.24 -1.05
N ILE A 38 9.79 -8.02 -1.58
CA ILE A 38 9.24 -6.79 -0.99
C ILE A 38 7.71 -6.80 -1.00
N LEU A 39 7.10 -7.47 -1.98
CA LEU A 39 5.65 -7.61 -2.09
C LEU A 39 5.09 -8.78 -1.27
N LYS A 40 5.96 -9.68 -0.82
CA LYS A 40 5.60 -10.82 0.04
C LYS A 40 5.82 -10.51 1.52
N ASP A 41 6.76 -9.63 1.81
CA ASP A 41 7.10 -9.20 3.15
C ASP A 41 5.94 -8.38 3.74
N ARG A 42 5.17 -9.02 4.63
CA ARG A 42 4.05 -8.41 5.36
C ARG A 42 4.50 -7.76 6.67
N ASP A 43 5.75 -7.30 6.74
CA ASP A 43 6.23 -6.55 7.89
C ASP A 43 5.27 -5.38 8.18
N PRO A 44 4.62 -5.32 9.36
CA PRO A 44 3.77 -4.20 9.75
C PRO A 44 4.53 -2.87 9.77
N SER A 45 5.87 -2.91 9.89
CA SER A 45 6.74 -1.74 9.75
C SER A 45 6.76 -1.19 8.31
N LYS A 46 6.41 -2.01 7.32
CA LYS A 46 6.30 -1.66 5.89
C LYS A 46 4.83 -1.56 5.44
N ALA A 47 4.01 -0.90 6.25
CA ALA A 47 2.55 -0.79 6.07
C ALA A 47 2.05 -0.13 4.77
N ILE A 48 2.92 0.42 3.91
CA ILE A 48 2.51 1.02 2.63
C ILE A 48 3.21 0.28 1.48
N PRO A 49 2.48 -0.18 0.45
CA PRO A 49 3.10 -0.76 -0.73
C PRO A 49 4.03 0.25 -1.44
N PRO A 50 5.14 -0.21 -2.05
CA PRO A 50 5.95 0.64 -2.92
C PRO A 50 5.09 1.17 -4.07
N LEU A 51 5.35 2.40 -4.53
CA LEU A 51 4.66 3.01 -5.68
C LEU A 51 3.13 3.05 -5.55
N TYR A 52 2.60 3.10 -4.32
CA TYR A 52 1.17 3.07 -4.03
C TYR A 52 0.35 4.20 -4.67
N GLY A 53 0.98 5.30 -5.11
CA GLY A 53 0.32 6.37 -5.88
C GLY A 53 -0.23 5.90 -7.24
N ALA A 54 0.27 4.79 -7.76
CA ALA A 54 -0.31 4.14 -8.95
C ALA A 54 -1.65 3.46 -8.63
N LEU A 55 -1.80 2.95 -7.40
CA LEU A 55 -3.05 2.40 -6.87
C LEU A 55 -4.01 3.53 -6.49
N ILE A 56 -3.52 4.50 -5.71
CA ILE A 56 -4.32 5.58 -5.14
C ILE A 56 -3.96 6.90 -5.83
N LYS A 57 -4.78 7.32 -6.79
CA LYS A 57 -4.54 8.57 -7.56
C LYS A 57 -5.11 9.84 -6.89
N ASN A 58 -5.94 9.69 -5.86
CA ASN A 58 -6.52 10.83 -5.15
C ASN A 58 -5.63 11.24 -3.97
N GLU A 59 -5.26 12.52 -3.91
CA GLU A 59 -4.34 13.05 -2.90
C GLU A 59 -4.86 12.90 -1.45
N GLN A 60 -6.16 13.07 -1.22
CA GLN A 60 -6.75 12.93 0.12
C GLN A 60 -6.75 11.46 0.57
N ASP A 61 -7.01 10.54 -0.37
CA ASP A 61 -6.93 9.10 -0.12
C ASP A 61 -5.47 8.65 0.13
N VAL A 62 -4.50 9.25 -0.57
CA VAL A 62 -3.05 9.07 -0.32
C VAL A 62 -2.70 9.48 1.11
N GLN A 63 -3.08 10.70 1.52
CA GLN A 63 -2.80 11.21 2.87
C GLN A 63 -3.46 10.34 3.96
N LEU A 64 -4.68 9.84 3.71
CA LEU A 64 -5.35 8.89 4.62
C LEU A 64 -4.52 7.61 4.79
N LEU A 65 -4.07 7.01 3.69
CA LEU A 65 -3.27 5.80 3.71
C LEU A 65 -1.95 6.01 4.47
N GLU A 66 -1.25 7.11 4.19
CA GLU A 66 -0.01 7.47 4.87
C GLU A 66 -0.19 7.64 6.38
N ARG A 67 -1.28 8.30 6.79
CA ARG A 67 -1.62 8.47 8.21
C ARG A 67 -1.90 7.13 8.89
N LEU A 68 -2.70 6.27 8.27
CA LEU A 68 -3.04 4.94 8.81
C LEU A 68 -1.77 4.09 8.97
N ALA A 69 -0.92 4.07 7.95
CA ALA A 69 0.34 3.35 8.00
C ALA A 69 1.30 3.90 9.06
N PHE A 70 1.34 5.21 9.25
CA PHE A 70 2.13 5.82 10.33
C PHE A 70 1.65 5.37 11.72
N MET A 71 0.33 5.29 11.94
CA MET A 71 -0.21 4.78 13.21
C MET A 71 0.13 3.30 13.41
N ALA A 72 -0.04 2.47 12.39
CA ALA A 72 0.30 1.04 12.44
C ALA A 72 1.79 0.79 12.76
N ARG A 73 2.70 1.56 12.13
CA ARG A 73 4.15 1.48 12.42
C ARG A 73 4.48 1.84 13.87
N ARG A 74 3.81 2.86 14.44
CA ARG A 74 4.01 3.26 15.84
C ARG A 74 3.52 2.19 16.81
N GLU A 75 2.38 1.56 16.52
CA GLU A 75 1.84 0.46 17.34
C GLU A 75 2.79 -0.74 17.34
N ALA A 76 3.30 -1.13 16.16
CA ALA A 76 4.27 -2.21 16.03
C ALA A 76 5.58 -1.92 16.79
N ALA A 77 6.09 -0.69 16.72
CA ALA A 77 7.30 -0.28 17.47
C ALA A 77 7.10 -0.26 18.99
N ASN A 78 5.88 0.03 19.45
CA ASN A 78 5.55 0.08 20.88
C ASN A 78 5.23 -1.30 21.48
N ASN A 79 4.98 -2.31 20.64
CA ASN A 79 4.72 -3.68 21.07
C ASN A 79 5.63 -4.66 20.30
N PRO A 80 6.95 -4.64 20.56
CA PRO A 80 7.87 -5.59 19.97
C PRO A 80 7.56 -6.97 20.56
N GLN A 81 6.90 -7.81 19.75
CA GLN A 81 6.56 -9.18 20.11
C GLN A 81 7.78 -10.09 19.99
#